data_AF-A0A4U9I8G9-F1
#
_entry.id   AF-A0A4U9I8G9-F1
#
_cell.length_a   1.000
_cell.length_b   1.000
_cell.length_c   1.000
_cell.angle_alpha   90.00
_cell.angle_beta   90.00
_cell.angle_gamma   90.00
#
_symmetry.space_group_name_H-M   'P 1'
#
loop_
_entity.id
_entity.type
_entity.pdbx_description
1 polymer ?
#
loop_
_entity_poly.entity_id
_entity_poly.type
_entity_poly.pdbx_seq_one_letter_code
_entity_poly.pdbx_strand_id
1 'polypeptide(L)'
;MTISASEKVQEYVAGCINADWIESLTATSERSRRLSPPAFRYQLTELARKAGKRVVLPEGDEPRTVKAAAICAERGIATCVLLGNPDEITRVAASQGVELGFWY
;
A
#
# COMPACT_ATOMS: atom_id res chain seq x y z
N MET A 1 57.91 -4.66 8.40
CA MET A 1 56.48 -4.28 8.42
C MET A 1 55.68 -5.55 8.16
N THR A 2 55.13 -6.15 9.21
CA THR A 2 54.57 -7.51 9.16
C THR A 2 53.08 -7.42 8.83
N ILE A 3 52.69 -7.84 7.62
CA ILE A 3 51.29 -7.86 7.17
C ILE A 3 50.53 -8.88 8.03
N SER A 4 49.43 -8.45 8.63
CA SER A 4 48.65 -9.23 9.60
C SER A 4 47.85 -10.34 8.90
N ALA A 5 47.65 -11.48 9.56
CA ALA A 5 46.98 -12.64 8.95
C ALA A 5 45.57 -12.33 8.43
N SER A 6 44.86 -11.35 9.00
CA SER A 6 43.55 -10.92 8.51
C SER A 6 43.63 -10.21 7.15
N GLU A 7 44.69 -9.46 6.88
CA GLU A 7 44.88 -8.75 5.61
C GLU A 7 45.10 -9.76 4.48
N LYS A 8 45.91 -10.80 4.72
CA LYS A 8 46.12 -11.89 3.74
C LYS A 8 44.84 -12.67 3.43
N VAL A 9 43.99 -12.89 4.43
CA VAL A 9 42.69 -13.57 4.24
C VAL A 9 41.75 -12.67 3.44
N GLN A 10 41.69 -11.37 3.73
CA GLN A 10 40.84 -10.44 3.00
C GLN A 10 41.25 -10.30 1.53
N GLU A 11 42.56 -10.28 1.27
CA GLU A 11 43.12 -10.17 -0.09
C GLU A 11 42.94 -11.46 -0.89
N TYR A 12 43.06 -12.63 -0.24
CA TYR A 12 42.75 -13.92 -0.85
C TYR A 12 41.25 -14.04 -1.21
N VAL A 13 40.36 -13.63 -0.30
CA VAL A 13 38.92 -13.60 -0.55
C VAL A 13 38.58 -12.61 -1.67
N ALA A 14 39.21 -11.44 -1.70
CA ALA A 14 39.02 -10.45 -2.77
C ALA A 14 39.42 -11.02 -4.14
N GLY A 15 40.49 -11.82 -4.22
CA GLY A 15 40.90 -12.51 -5.45
C GLY A 15 39.96 -13.63 -5.89
N CYS A 16 39.07 -14.11 -5.01
CA CYS A 16 38.10 -15.16 -5.31
C CYS A 16 36.68 -14.62 -5.59
N ILE A 17 36.42 -13.32 -5.37
CA ILE A 17 35.13 -12.70 -5.70
C ILE A 17 35.12 -12.38 -7.20
N ASN A 18 34.59 -13.31 -7.99
CA ASN A 18 34.31 -13.08 -9.41
C ASN A 18 32.99 -12.28 -9.57
N ALA A 19 32.97 -11.34 -10.52
CA ALA A 19 31.76 -10.64 -10.96
C ALA A 19 30.63 -11.63 -11.31
N ASP A 20 30.95 -12.77 -11.93
CA ASP A 20 29.99 -13.82 -12.26
C ASP A 20 29.31 -14.41 -11.01
N TRP A 21 30.04 -14.51 -9.89
CA TRP A 21 29.49 -14.99 -8.61
C TRP A 21 28.59 -13.93 -7.97
N ILE A 22 28.95 -12.65 -8.05
CA ILE A 22 28.10 -11.52 -7.61
C ILE A 22 26.81 -11.47 -8.44
N GLU A 23 26.90 -11.67 -9.76
CA GLU A 23 25.75 -11.75 -10.66
C GLU A 23 24.88 -12.98 -10.36
N SER A 24 25.48 -14.14 -10.10
CA SER A 24 24.76 -15.34 -9.67
C SER A 24 24.02 -15.14 -8.34
N LEU A 25 24.61 -14.42 -7.38
CA LEU A 25 23.99 -14.09 -6.10
C LEU A 25 22.81 -13.13 -6.25
N THR A 26 22.92 -12.17 -7.18
CA THR A 26 21.83 -11.21 -7.44
C THR A 26 20.70 -11.84 -8.26
N ALA A 27 21.00 -12.71 -9.23
CA ALA A 27 20.04 -13.47 -10.03
C ALA A 27 19.24 -14.50 -9.21
N THR A 28 19.88 -15.14 -8.22
CA THR A 28 19.21 -16.10 -7.32
C THR A 28 18.35 -15.40 -6.25
N SER A 29 18.61 -14.10 -6.00
CA SER A 29 17.74 -13.33 -5.13
C SER A 29 16.46 -12.96 -5.86
N GLU A 30 15.47 -13.86 -5.83
CA GLU A 30 14.06 -13.46 -5.89
C GLU A 30 13.78 -12.57 -4.68
N ARG A 31 14.31 -11.35 -4.70
CA ARG A 31 13.95 -10.33 -3.74
C ARG A 31 12.51 -9.99 -4.13
N SER A 32 11.55 -10.71 -3.53
CA SER A 32 10.19 -10.22 -3.36
C SER A 32 10.34 -8.75 -3.06
N ARG A 33 9.82 -7.88 -3.96
CA ARG A 33 9.93 -6.44 -3.80
C ARG A 33 9.33 -6.12 -2.44
N ARG A 34 10.18 -6.01 -1.42
CA ARG A 34 9.80 -5.65 -0.06
C ARG A 34 9.47 -4.17 -0.12
N LEU A 35 8.24 -3.88 -0.51
CA LEU A 35 7.69 -2.55 -0.44
C LEU A 35 7.68 -2.16 1.04
N SER A 36 8.10 -0.93 1.33
CA SER A 36 7.85 -0.36 2.63
C SER A 36 6.33 -0.31 2.86
N PRO A 37 5.84 -0.36 4.11
CA PRO A 37 4.41 -0.28 4.39
C PRO A 37 3.71 0.92 3.72
N PRO A 38 4.32 2.12 3.64
CA PRO A 38 3.75 3.23 2.87
C PRO A 38 3.67 2.96 1.36
N ALA A 39 4.73 2.41 0.75
CA ALA A 39 4.77 2.11 -0.69
C ALA A 39 3.74 1.05 -1.09
N PHE A 40 3.52 0.04 -0.22
CA PHE A 40 2.50 -0.98 -0.42
C PHE A 40 1.08 -0.38 -0.40
N ARG A 41 0.77 0.47 0.58
CA ARG A 41 -0.53 1.14 0.67
C ARG A 41 -0.80 2.04 -0.52
N TYR A 42 0.22 2.79 -0.96
CA TYR A 42 0.13 3.61 -2.16
C TYR A 42 -0.17 2.76 -3.39
N GLN A 43 0.59 1.69 -3.62
CA GLN A 43 0.37 0.79 -4.75
C GLN A 43 -1.04 0.17 -4.73
N LEU A 44 -1.53 -0.30 -3.58
CA LEU A 44 -2.91 -0.81 -3.46
C LEU A 44 -3.96 0.24 -3.81
N THR A 45 -3.76 1.47 -3.33
CA THR A 45 -4.68 2.58 -3.60
C THR A 45 -4.71 2.91 -5.09
N GLU A 46 -3.56 2.92 -5.76
CA GLU A 46 -3.47 3.16 -7.19
C GLU A 46 -4.09 2.04 -8.03
N LEU A 47 -3.95 0.78 -7.60
CA LEU A 47 -4.64 -0.34 -8.22
C LEU A 47 -6.15 -0.23 -8.08
N ALA A 48 -6.64 0.13 -6.89
CA ALA A 48 -8.07 0.33 -6.64
C ALA A 48 -8.64 1.47 -7.48
N ARG A 49 -7.95 2.62 -7.51
CA ARG A 49 -8.28 3.77 -8.37
C ARG A 49 -8.41 3.36 -9.84
N LYS A 50 -7.43 2.62 -10.37
CA LYS A 50 -7.46 2.12 -11.77
C LYS A 50 -8.61 1.16 -12.02
N ALA A 51 -8.97 0.35 -11.03
CA ALA A 51 -10.06 -0.61 -11.15
C ALA A 51 -11.45 0.04 -11.07
N GLY A 52 -11.58 1.20 -10.42
CA GLY A 52 -12.79 2.02 -10.38
C GLY A 52 -14.03 1.25 -9.92
N LYS A 53 -13.87 0.32 -8.97
CA LYS A 53 -14.94 -0.61 -8.59
C LYS A 53 -15.98 0.05 -7.70
N ARG A 54 -17.19 -0.53 -7.70
CA ARG A 54 -18.27 -0.17 -6.79
C ARG A 54 -18.20 -1.05 -5.55
N VAL A 55 -18.16 -0.43 -4.37
CA VAL A 55 -18.04 -1.10 -3.07
C VAL A 55 -19.29 -0.82 -2.25
N VAL A 56 -20.00 -1.88 -1.86
CA VAL A 56 -21.18 -1.79 -1.01
C VAL A 56 -20.74 -1.92 0.45
N LEU A 57 -21.15 -0.97 1.29
CA LEU A 57 -20.84 -0.89 2.71
C LEU A 57 -22.15 -1.08 3.49
N PRO A 58 -22.37 -2.24 4.13
CA PRO A 58 -23.60 -2.54 4.84
C PRO A 58 -23.76 -1.76 6.14
N GLU A 59 -22.66 -1.30 6.75
CA GLU A 59 -22.67 -0.46 7.97
C GLU A 59 -22.79 1.04 7.64
N GLY A 60 -23.79 1.43 6.84
CA GLY A 60 -23.94 2.80 6.34
C GLY A 60 -24.22 3.84 7.43
N ASP A 61 -24.69 3.42 8.59
CA ASP A 61 -24.96 4.23 9.79
C ASP A 61 -23.75 4.38 10.73
N GLU A 62 -22.67 3.62 10.51
CA GLU A 62 -21.47 3.72 11.33
C GLU A 62 -20.63 4.97 10.95
N PRO A 63 -20.33 5.90 11.88
CA PRO A 63 -19.61 7.13 11.57
C PRO A 63 -18.25 6.93 10.89
N ARG A 64 -17.52 5.87 11.26
CA ARG A 64 -16.21 5.55 10.67
C ARG A 64 -16.34 5.10 9.22
N THR A 65 -17.36 4.31 8.93
CA THR A 65 -17.65 3.77 7.60
C THR A 65 -18.12 4.88 6.66
N VAL A 66 -19.01 5.76 7.13
CA VAL A 66 -19.42 6.98 6.39
C VAL A 66 -18.21 7.85 6.04
N LYS A 67 -17.34 8.11 7.02
CA LYS A 67 -16.13 8.91 6.80
C LYS A 67 -15.16 8.26 5.83
N ALA A 68 -14.96 6.94 5.92
CA ALA A 68 -14.12 6.20 5.00
C ALA A 68 -14.69 6.25 3.57
N ALA A 69 -16.00 6.07 3.42
CA ALA A 69 -16.68 6.14 2.13
C ALA A 69 -16.52 7.52 1.47
N ALA A 70 -16.68 8.60 2.24
CA ALA A 70 -16.46 9.97 1.77
C ALA A 70 -15.01 10.17 1.29
N ILE A 71 -14.02 9.78 2.09
CA ILE A 71 -12.60 9.88 1.72
C ILE A 71 -12.29 9.05 0.46
N CYS A 72 -12.87 7.85 0.34
CA CYS A 72 -12.72 7.00 -0.83
C CYS A 72 -13.28 7.65 -2.10
N ALA A 73 -14.43 8.32 -1.99
CA ALA A 73 -15.05 9.06 -3.08
C ALA A 73 -14.25 10.31 -3.47
N GLU A 74 -13.89 11.16 -2.50
CA GLU A 74 -13.06 12.36 -2.71
C GLU A 74 -11.72 12.05 -3.38
N ARG A 75 -11.10 10.94 -2.96
CA ARG A 75 -9.83 10.50 -3.51
C ARG A 75 -9.99 9.73 -4.82
N GLY A 76 -11.20 9.48 -5.30
CA GLY A 76 -11.46 8.71 -6.53
C GLY A 76 -10.92 7.28 -6.47
N ILE A 77 -10.94 6.64 -5.30
CA ILE A 77 -10.44 5.28 -5.10
C ILE A 77 -11.46 4.25 -5.60
N ALA A 78 -12.73 4.47 -5.27
CA ALA A 78 -13.83 3.57 -5.58
C ALA A 78 -15.17 4.33 -5.46
N THR A 79 -16.22 3.78 -6.07
CA THR A 79 -17.59 4.26 -5.86
C THR A 79 -18.20 3.54 -4.66
N CYS A 80 -18.30 4.21 -3.51
CA CYS A 80 -18.89 3.63 -2.31
C CYS A 80 -20.42 3.77 -2.32
N VAL A 81 -21.13 2.71 -1.96
CA VAL A 81 -22.59 2.68 -1.75
C VAL A 81 -22.84 2.29 -0.31
N LEU A 82 -23.47 3.18 0.46
CA LEU A 82 -23.88 2.92 1.83
C LEU A 82 -25.27 2.30 1.83
N LEU A 83 -25.47 1.22 2.60
CA LEU A 83 -26.79 0.66 2.87
C LEU A 83 -27.25 1.06 4.27
N GLY A 84 -28.53 1.38 4.42
CA GLY A 84 -29.12 1.77 5.69
C GLY A 84 -30.23 2.80 5.51
N ASN A 85 -30.66 3.41 6.62
CA ASN A 85 -31.68 4.45 6.60
C ASN A 85 -31.08 5.78 6.07
N PRO A 86 -31.59 6.33 4.94
CA PRO A 86 -31.05 7.56 4.34
C PRO A 86 -30.99 8.75 5.32
N ASP A 87 -31.98 8.91 6.19
CA ASP A 87 -32.03 10.01 7.15
C ASP A 87 -30.93 9.90 8.22
N GLU A 88 -30.65 8.67 8.66
CA GLU A 88 -29.60 8.39 9.64
C GLU A 88 -28.21 8.56 9.03
N ILE A 89 -28.00 8.00 7.84
CA ILE A 89 -26.76 8.14 7.08
C ILE A 89 -26.45 9.64 6.85
N THR A 90 -27.45 10.41 6.44
CA THR A 90 -27.30 11.86 6.21
C THR A 90 -26.95 12.61 7.49
N ARG A 91 -27.61 12.27 8.61
CA ARG A 91 -27.30 12.85 9.92
C ARG A 91 -25.88 12.52 10.37
N VAL A 92 -25.44 11.28 10.19
CA VAL A 92 -24.08 10.84 10.53
C VAL A 92 -23.06 11.55 9.64
N ALA A 93 -23.30 11.65 8.33
CA ALA A 93 -22.44 12.39 7.41
C ALA A 93 -22.27 13.85 7.83
N ALA A 94 -23.38 14.54 8.14
CA ALA A 94 -23.36 15.90 8.65
C ALA A 94 -22.57 16.02 9.97
N SER A 95 -22.73 15.05 10.89
CA SER A 95 -21.98 15.01 12.16
C SER A 95 -20.47 14.83 11.97
N GLN A 96 -20.07 14.14 10.89
CA GLN A 96 -18.67 13.91 10.54
C GLN A 96 -18.09 15.03 9.65
N GLY A 97 -18.91 16.00 9.24
CA GLY A 97 -18.51 17.09 8.34
C GLY A 97 -18.18 16.61 6.93
N VAL A 98 -18.83 15.56 6.45
CA VAL A 98 -18.62 14.99 5.10
C VAL A 98 -19.89 15.11 4.27
N GLU A 99 -19.72 15.42 2.98
CA GLU A 99 -20.83 15.42 2.02
C GLU A 99 -20.89 14.08 1.27
N LEU A 100 -22.09 13.51 1.19
CA LEU A 100 -22.34 12.30 0.41
C LEU A 100 -23.02 12.66 -0.91
N GLY A 101 -22.46 12.18 -2.03
CA GLY A 101 -23.11 12.28 -3.33
C GLY A 101 -24.19 11.22 -3.48
N PHE A 102 -25.44 11.63 -3.69
CA PHE A 102 -26.52 10.72 -4.04
C PHE A 102 -26.55 10.50 -5.55
N TRP A 103 -26.57 9.24 -5.98
CA TRP A 103 -26.76 8.87 -7.38
C TRP A 103 -28.24 8.48 -7.54
N TYR A 104 -29.01 9.27 -8.30
CA TYR A 104 -30.42 9.00 -8.63
C TYR A 104 -30.54 7.91 -9.71
#